data_AF-A0A7X9U6K8-F1
#
_entry.id   AF-A0A7X9U6K8-F1
#
_cell.length_a   1.000
_cell.length_b   1.000
_cell.length_c   1.000
_cell.angle_alpha   90.00
_cell.angle_beta   90.00
_cell.angle_gamma   90.00
#
_symmetry.space_group_name_H-M   'P 1'
#
loop_
_entity.id
_entity.type
_entity.pdbx_description
1 polymer ?
#
loop_
_entity_poly.entity_id
_entity_poly.type
_entity_poly.pdbx_seq_one_letter_code
_entity_poly.pdbx_strand_id
1 'polypeptide(L)'
;MSKQLFANEKVMKQYLGALLCEDEPVDNLEPVAKLLEQMPHDSQQEHIHLKPKEQIKAAEKIFDQDLLNAEIKPIVEPIIEAEKVNKAIDDEVIEPLSTTIEEPEPQVVTTSQSDYFDGEFQALFFEVAGLTLAVPLKALGGIHQLGEVNHLFGKPKWFKGVMLNREEKLNVVDTARWVMPEKYDDKLEASLDYQYLITLGDSQWGLLAEKLINNITLSKEDVKWRTNKSKRPWLAGVIKEKMCALIDVDNLNILLEKGLDSRQ
;
A
#
# COMPACT_ATOMS: atom_id res chain seq x y z
N MET A 1 17.97 61.59 -6.40
CA MET A 1 18.52 60.38 -7.07
C MET A 1 17.60 59.20 -6.76
N SER A 2 16.63 58.89 -7.62
CA SER A 2 15.82 57.67 -7.49
C SER A 2 15.46 57.19 -8.90
N LYS A 3 16.26 56.28 -9.44
CA LYS A 3 16.16 55.79 -10.84
C LYS A 3 16.41 54.28 -10.97
N GLN A 4 16.21 53.49 -9.91
CA GLN A 4 16.52 52.05 -9.92
C GLN A 4 15.32 51.10 -9.81
N LEU A 5 14.09 51.59 -9.61
CA LEU A 5 12.92 50.71 -9.50
C LEU A 5 12.22 50.40 -10.83
N PHE A 6 12.45 51.20 -11.89
CA PHE A 6 11.77 51.03 -13.18
C PHE A 6 12.49 50.06 -14.15
N ALA A 7 13.70 49.59 -13.82
CA ALA A 7 14.49 48.77 -14.74
C ALA A 7 13.98 47.32 -14.83
N ASN A 8 13.31 46.80 -13.80
CA ASN A 8 12.92 45.39 -13.73
C ASN A 8 11.49 45.14 -14.23
N GLU A 9 10.58 46.13 -14.10
CA GLU A 9 9.19 45.99 -14.56
C GLU A 9 9.09 45.82 -16.08
N LYS A 10 9.95 46.53 -16.83
CA LYS A 10 9.96 46.47 -18.29
C LYS A 10 10.42 45.11 -18.81
N VAL A 11 11.41 44.51 -18.15
CA VAL A 11 11.94 43.18 -18.47
C VAL A 11 10.90 42.10 -18.13
N MET A 12 10.24 42.22 -16.96
CA MET A 12 9.20 41.29 -16.53
C MET A 12 8.00 41.29 -17.49
N LYS A 13 7.58 42.47 -17.98
CA LYS A 13 6.51 42.58 -18.98
C LYS A 13 6.88 41.98 -20.34
N GLN A 14 8.14 42.12 -20.78
CA GLN A 14 8.60 41.48 -22.02
C GLN A 14 8.64 39.95 -21.90
N TYR A 15 9.11 39.43 -20.77
CA TYR A 15 9.13 37.98 -20.53
C TYR A 15 7.71 37.38 -20.48
N LEU A 16 6.79 38.01 -19.74
CA LEU A 16 5.41 37.56 -19.68
C LEU A 16 4.70 37.70 -21.05
N GLY A 17 5.00 38.76 -21.80
CA GLY A 17 4.50 38.92 -23.17
C GLY A 17 4.97 37.82 -24.12
N ALA A 18 6.23 37.38 -23.99
CA ALA A 18 6.80 36.29 -24.79
C ALA A 18 6.21 34.91 -24.42
N LEU A 19 5.83 34.70 -23.15
CA LEU A 19 5.17 33.46 -22.72
C LEU A 19 3.69 33.39 -23.11
N LEU A 20 3.03 34.54 -23.29
CA LEU A 20 1.60 34.64 -23.61
C LEU A 20 1.33 34.67 -25.13
N CYS A 21 2.33 35.01 -25.95
CA CYS A 21 2.24 35.01 -27.41
C CYS A 21 3.26 34.02 -27.98
N GLU A 22 2.84 32.79 -28.29
CA GLU A 22 3.71 31.75 -28.86
C GLU A 22 4.07 31.95 -30.35
N ASP A 23 3.62 33.02 -31.03
CA ASP A 23 3.65 33.08 -32.50
C ASP A 23 4.23 34.36 -33.16
N GLU A 24 5.13 35.14 -32.52
CA GLU A 24 5.87 36.21 -33.24
C GLU A 24 7.36 36.29 -32.81
N PRO A 25 8.34 36.30 -33.74
CA PRO A 25 9.75 36.40 -33.39
C PRO A 25 10.13 37.85 -33.09
N VAL A 26 10.55 38.14 -31.85
CA VAL A 26 10.98 39.49 -31.45
C VAL A 26 12.49 39.54 -31.22
N ASP A 27 13.18 40.22 -32.14
CA ASP A 27 14.64 40.37 -32.34
C ASP A 27 15.46 41.06 -31.20
N ASN A 28 15.16 40.87 -29.91
CA ASN A 28 16.03 41.47 -28.89
C ASN A 28 16.15 40.69 -27.57
N LEU A 29 16.92 39.60 -27.60
CA LEU A 29 17.30 38.77 -26.45
C LEU A 29 18.68 39.13 -25.85
N GLU A 30 19.37 40.15 -26.40
CA GLU A 30 20.70 40.57 -25.94
C GLU A 30 20.81 40.90 -24.43
N PRO A 31 19.80 41.50 -23.76
CA PRO A 31 19.93 41.85 -22.35
C PRO A 31 19.90 40.64 -21.41
N VAL A 32 19.22 39.56 -21.82
CA VAL A 32 19.07 38.33 -21.02
C VAL A 32 20.32 37.45 -21.13
N ALA A 33 20.92 37.37 -22.31
CA ALA A 33 22.17 36.64 -22.53
C ALA A 33 23.34 37.21 -21.68
N LYS A 34 23.44 38.54 -21.58
CA LYS A 34 24.48 39.19 -20.76
C LYS A 34 24.37 38.93 -19.26
N LEU A 35 23.18 38.60 -18.75
CA LEU A 35 22.97 38.28 -17.33
C LEU A 35 23.36 36.83 -17.01
N LEU A 36 23.24 35.92 -17.98
CA LEU A 36 23.65 34.52 -17.83
C LEU A 36 25.18 34.35 -17.85
N GLU A 37 25.91 35.19 -18.59
CA GLU A 37 27.38 35.20 -18.61
C GLU A 37 28.03 35.76 -17.33
N GLN A 38 27.28 36.47 -16.47
CA GLN A 38 27.83 37.11 -15.27
C GLN A 38 27.89 36.17 -14.04
N MET A 39 27.57 34.89 -14.19
CA MET A 39 27.74 33.89 -13.15
C MET A 39 29.18 33.34 -13.20
N PRO A 40 29.96 33.36 -12.09
CA PRO A 40 31.30 32.80 -12.08
C PRO A 40 31.25 31.28 -12.27
N HIS A 41 31.78 30.80 -13.39
CA HIS A 41 32.14 29.41 -13.61
C HIS A 41 33.38 29.07 -12.78
N ASP A 42 33.19 28.52 -11.59
CA ASP A 42 34.28 27.86 -10.88
C ASP A 42 33.77 26.59 -10.19
N SER A 43 34.00 25.44 -10.85
CA SER A 43 34.47 24.17 -10.27
C SER A 43 34.23 23.04 -11.28
N GLN A 44 35.32 22.67 -11.93
CA GLN A 44 35.51 21.58 -12.87
C GLN A 44 35.23 20.22 -12.19
N GLN A 45 34.51 19.33 -12.87
CA GLN A 45 35.02 18.06 -13.43
C GLN A 45 35.89 17.21 -12.48
N GLU A 46 35.31 16.11 -11.99
CA GLU A 46 36.08 14.88 -11.78
C GLU A 46 35.54 13.78 -12.70
N HIS A 47 36.47 13.23 -13.48
CA HIS A 47 36.31 12.11 -14.38
C HIS A 47 36.21 10.79 -13.60
N ILE A 48 35.21 9.95 -13.88
CA ILE A 48 35.41 8.49 -13.85
C ILE A 48 34.75 7.87 -15.08
N HIS A 49 35.61 7.55 -16.04
CA HIS A 49 35.39 6.55 -17.07
C HIS A 49 35.30 5.17 -16.42
N LEU A 50 34.32 4.34 -16.79
CA LEU A 50 34.46 2.89 -17.01
C LEU A 50 33.16 2.32 -17.60
N LYS A 51 33.30 1.61 -18.73
CA LYS A 51 32.24 0.90 -19.47
C LYS A 51 32.05 -0.55 -18.95
N PRO A 52 31.03 -1.29 -19.42
CA PRO A 52 30.18 -2.21 -18.64
C PRO A 52 30.52 -3.71 -18.77
N LYS A 53 29.78 -4.52 -18.00
CA LYS A 53 29.69 -6.00 -17.94
C LYS A 53 30.74 -6.69 -17.06
N GLU A 54 30.30 -7.12 -15.88
CA GLU A 54 30.45 -8.48 -15.32
C GLU A 54 30.04 -8.46 -13.84
N GLN A 55 28.75 -8.67 -13.56
CA GLN A 55 28.26 -9.10 -12.25
C GLN A 55 26.80 -9.56 -12.35
N ILE A 56 26.54 -10.46 -13.30
CA ILE A 56 25.39 -11.36 -13.28
C ILE A 56 26.01 -12.74 -13.04
N LYS A 57 26.10 -13.15 -11.77
CA LYS A 57 26.36 -14.54 -11.29
C LYS A 57 26.60 -14.54 -9.77
N ALA A 58 25.57 -14.26 -8.97
CA ALA A 58 25.61 -14.51 -7.53
C ALA A 58 24.24 -14.64 -6.83
N ALA A 59 23.11 -14.73 -7.56
CA ALA A 59 21.78 -14.72 -6.96
C ALA A 59 20.87 -15.92 -7.34
N GLU A 60 21.43 -16.99 -7.94
CA GLU A 60 20.65 -18.16 -8.39
C GLU A 60 20.99 -19.46 -7.61
N LYS A 61 21.30 -19.38 -6.31
CA LYS A 61 21.70 -20.59 -5.56
C LYS A 61 21.05 -20.83 -4.20
N ILE A 62 19.94 -20.16 -3.88
CA ILE A 62 19.31 -20.33 -2.55
C ILE A 62 17.85 -20.84 -2.62
N PHE A 63 17.28 -21.10 -3.81
CA PHE A 63 15.84 -21.44 -3.91
C PHE A 63 15.48 -22.94 -4.03
N ASP A 64 16.44 -23.87 -3.98
CA ASP A 64 16.19 -25.27 -4.38
C ASP A 64 16.39 -26.35 -3.30
N GLN A 65 16.25 -26.06 -2.00
CA GLN A 65 16.49 -27.09 -0.98
C GLN A 65 15.44 -27.35 0.10
N ASP A 66 14.23 -26.77 0.01
CA ASP A 66 13.20 -26.99 1.06
C ASP A 66 11.93 -27.75 0.61
N LEU A 67 11.90 -28.34 -0.60
CA LEU A 67 10.70 -29.03 -1.11
C LEU A 67 10.79 -30.55 -1.31
N LEU A 68 11.90 -31.18 -0.92
CA LEU A 68 12.06 -32.63 -1.06
C LEU A 68 12.62 -33.21 0.24
N ASN A 69 11.74 -33.46 1.21
CA ASN A 69 11.78 -34.62 2.12
C ASN A 69 10.73 -34.45 3.23
N ALA A 70 9.52 -34.93 2.98
CA ALA A 70 8.60 -35.33 4.04
C ALA A 70 8.15 -36.77 3.74
N GLU A 71 8.86 -37.71 4.35
CA GLU A 71 8.55 -39.13 4.30
C GLU A 71 7.20 -39.41 4.96
N ILE A 72 6.37 -40.16 4.24
CA ILE A 72 5.06 -40.67 4.65
C ILE A 72 5.28 -41.91 5.53
N LYS A 73 4.66 -41.95 6.71
CA LYS A 73 4.35 -43.20 7.42
C LYS A 73 2.90 -43.18 7.97
N PRO A 74 2.13 -44.26 7.78
CA PRO A 74 0.71 -44.34 8.14
C PRO A 74 0.49 -44.95 9.54
N ILE A 75 -0.58 -44.55 10.23
CA ILE A 75 -1.18 -45.18 11.43
C ILE A 75 -2.66 -44.78 11.39
N VAL A 76 -3.56 -45.59 10.81
CA VAL A 76 -4.35 -46.73 11.35
C VAL A 76 -5.11 -46.41 12.66
N GLU A 77 -6.44 -46.34 12.53
CA GLU A 77 -7.48 -46.19 13.56
C GLU A 77 -7.55 -47.39 14.53
N PRO A 78 -8.24 -47.27 15.68
CA PRO A 78 -9.57 -47.88 15.74
C PRO A 78 -10.63 -47.15 16.59
N ILE A 79 -11.81 -47.09 15.98
CA ILE A 79 -13.20 -47.20 16.46
C ILE A 79 -13.38 -47.87 17.84
N ILE A 80 -14.13 -47.26 18.78
CA ILE A 80 -15.10 -47.96 19.66
C ILE A 80 -16.29 -47.02 19.97
N GLU A 81 -17.49 -47.52 19.66
CA GLU A 81 -18.81 -46.96 19.97
C GLU A 81 -19.51 -47.87 21.02
N ALA A 82 -20.42 -47.27 21.80
CA ALA A 82 -21.60 -47.85 22.48
C ALA A 82 -21.57 -48.24 23.99
N GLU A 83 -22.46 -47.52 24.70
CA GLU A 83 -23.50 -47.95 25.66
C GLU A 83 -23.29 -48.08 27.19
N LYS A 84 -23.95 -47.12 27.90
CA LYS A 84 -24.94 -47.21 29.01
C LYS A 84 -24.81 -48.27 30.11
N VAL A 85 -24.79 -47.80 31.37
CA VAL A 85 -25.55 -48.37 32.52
C VAL A 85 -25.96 -47.26 33.51
N ASN A 86 -27.23 -47.29 33.94
CA ASN A 86 -27.89 -46.43 34.93
C ASN A 86 -27.56 -46.83 36.40
N LYS A 87 -27.54 -45.88 37.36
CA LYS A 87 -28.47 -45.84 38.53
C LYS A 87 -28.22 -44.63 39.46
N ALA A 88 -29.33 -44.10 39.97
CA ALA A 88 -29.53 -42.92 40.82
C ALA A 88 -29.01 -43.03 42.27
N ILE A 89 -28.90 -41.88 42.96
CA ILE A 89 -29.58 -41.51 44.22
C ILE A 89 -29.39 -39.99 44.48
N ASP A 90 -30.46 -39.35 44.95
CA ASP A 90 -30.63 -37.95 45.40
C ASP A 90 -29.53 -37.41 46.33
N ASP A 91 -29.22 -36.11 46.19
CA ASP A 91 -29.48 -35.17 47.28
C ASP A 91 -29.47 -33.72 46.78
N GLU A 92 -30.44 -32.97 47.31
CA GLU A 92 -30.83 -31.58 47.11
C GLU A 92 -29.69 -30.58 47.41
N VAL A 93 -29.60 -29.46 46.67
CA VAL A 93 -29.31 -28.08 47.16
C VAL A 93 -29.10 -27.10 45.98
N ILE A 94 -30.13 -26.26 45.77
CA ILE A 94 -30.14 -24.80 45.51
C ILE A 94 -29.33 -24.19 44.33
N GLU A 95 -30.10 -23.66 43.36
CA GLU A 95 -29.91 -22.63 42.30
C GLU A 95 -28.81 -21.53 42.48
N PRO A 96 -28.29 -20.86 41.41
CA PRO A 96 -29.10 -20.32 40.30
C PRO A 96 -28.58 -20.42 38.85
N LEU A 97 -29.59 -20.45 37.97
CA LEU A 97 -29.58 -20.41 36.52
C LEU A 97 -28.97 -19.11 35.97
N SER A 98 -27.89 -19.20 35.18
CA SER A 98 -27.42 -18.12 34.31
C SER A 98 -27.73 -18.47 32.86
N THR A 99 -28.84 -17.92 32.39
CA THR A 99 -29.29 -17.90 31.01
C THR A 99 -28.32 -17.03 30.19
N THR A 100 -27.47 -17.64 29.37
CA THR A 100 -26.70 -16.88 28.37
C THR A 100 -27.55 -16.78 27.11
N ILE A 101 -28.05 -15.57 26.86
CA ILE A 101 -28.75 -15.18 25.65
C ILE A 101 -27.71 -15.18 24.52
N GLU A 102 -27.88 -16.07 23.55
CA GLU A 102 -27.13 -16.07 22.31
C GLU A 102 -27.70 -14.91 21.46
N GLU A 103 -26.99 -13.78 21.47
CA GLU A 103 -27.28 -12.64 20.61
C GLU A 103 -26.90 -13.01 19.16
N PRO A 104 -27.81 -12.89 18.19
CA PRO A 104 -27.50 -13.24 16.81
C PRO A 104 -26.55 -12.19 16.23
N GLU A 105 -25.33 -12.59 15.89
CA GLU A 105 -24.41 -11.76 15.11
C GLU A 105 -25.13 -11.25 13.84
N PRO A 106 -25.10 -9.93 13.58
CA PRO A 106 -25.64 -9.40 12.34
C PRO A 106 -24.81 -9.95 11.19
N GLN A 107 -25.45 -10.74 10.33
CA GLN A 107 -24.89 -11.15 9.05
C GLN A 107 -24.71 -9.90 8.19
N VAL A 108 -23.50 -9.36 8.20
CA VAL A 108 -23.05 -8.35 7.25
C VAL A 108 -23.11 -9.01 5.88
N VAL A 109 -24.02 -8.53 5.04
CA VAL A 109 -24.11 -8.90 3.63
C VAL A 109 -22.80 -8.48 2.99
N THR A 110 -21.86 -9.42 2.86
CA THR A 110 -20.64 -9.23 2.10
C THR A 110 -21.04 -9.11 0.64
N THR A 111 -21.01 -7.90 0.08
CA THR A 111 -20.88 -7.71 -1.37
C THR A 111 -19.73 -8.61 -1.79
N SER A 112 -20.03 -9.63 -2.59
CA SER A 112 -19.06 -10.65 -2.91
C SER A 112 -17.93 -10.01 -3.71
N GLN A 113 -16.72 -10.42 -3.37
CA GLN A 113 -15.43 -10.21 -4.05
C GLN A 113 -15.49 -10.27 -5.60
N SER A 114 -16.59 -10.76 -6.19
CA SER A 114 -16.87 -10.90 -7.62
C SER A 114 -16.91 -9.59 -8.40
N ASP A 115 -17.53 -8.54 -7.87
CA ASP A 115 -18.00 -7.46 -8.75
C ASP A 115 -16.87 -6.53 -9.23
N TYR A 116 -15.76 -6.49 -8.50
CA TYR A 116 -14.57 -5.72 -8.88
C TYR A 116 -13.80 -6.35 -10.03
N PHE A 117 -13.77 -7.69 -10.07
CA PHE A 117 -12.90 -8.47 -10.94
C PHE A 117 -13.63 -9.14 -12.10
N ASP A 118 -14.92 -8.84 -12.28
CA ASP A 118 -15.68 -9.30 -13.42
C ASP A 118 -15.33 -8.50 -14.68
N GLY A 119 -14.91 -9.24 -15.72
CA GLY A 119 -14.46 -8.69 -16.99
C GLY A 119 -13.08 -8.04 -16.92
N GLU A 120 -12.91 -6.95 -17.67
CA GLU A 120 -11.75 -6.08 -17.59
C GLU A 120 -11.94 -5.05 -16.47
N PHE A 121 -10.90 -4.83 -15.68
CA PHE A 121 -10.91 -3.85 -14.60
C PHE A 121 -9.60 -3.08 -14.58
N GLN A 122 -9.65 -1.83 -14.12
CA GLN A 122 -8.45 -1.02 -13.95
C GLN A 122 -7.93 -1.16 -12.52
N ALA A 123 -6.60 -1.27 -12.38
CA ALA A 123 -5.93 -1.25 -11.09
C ALA A 123 -4.87 -0.14 -11.04
N LEU A 124 -4.79 0.54 -9.90
CA LEU A 124 -3.79 1.55 -9.60
C LEU A 124 -2.58 0.86 -8.98
N PHE A 125 -1.41 1.10 -9.56
CA PHE A 125 -0.13 0.60 -9.07
C PHE A 125 0.56 1.68 -8.25
N PHE A 126 1.06 1.30 -7.09
CA PHE A 126 1.82 2.18 -6.21
C PHE A 126 2.97 1.43 -5.54
N GLU A 127 3.96 2.19 -5.08
CA GLU A 127 5.19 1.68 -4.47
C GLU A 127 5.24 2.03 -2.98
N VAL A 128 5.67 1.04 -2.19
CA VAL A 128 5.95 1.16 -0.76
C VAL A 128 7.14 0.28 -0.41
N ALA A 129 8.18 0.83 0.19
CA ALA A 129 9.37 0.12 0.63
C ALA A 129 10.02 -0.73 -0.48
N GLY A 130 10.01 -0.24 -1.72
CA GLY A 130 10.49 -0.97 -2.90
C GLY A 130 9.58 -2.13 -3.36
N LEU A 131 8.39 -2.27 -2.80
CA LEU A 131 7.37 -3.23 -3.22
C LEU A 131 6.27 -2.52 -4.01
N THR A 132 5.93 -3.08 -5.17
CA THR A 132 4.77 -2.63 -5.94
C THR A 132 3.51 -3.37 -5.50
N LEU A 133 2.44 -2.62 -5.28
CA LEU A 133 1.11 -3.11 -4.94
C LEU A 133 0.09 -2.56 -5.94
N ALA A 134 -1.02 -3.27 -6.10
CA ALA A 134 -2.11 -2.87 -6.97
C ALA A 134 -3.45 -2.87 -6.22
N VAL A 135 -4.24 -1.81 -6.39
CA VAL A 135 -5.61 -1.69 -5.86
C VAL A 135 -6.59 -1.46 -7.01
N PRO A 136 -7.70 -2.20 -7.10
CA PRO A 136 -8.72 -1.96 -8.12
C PRO A 136 -9.32 -0.56 -8.01
N LEU A 137 -9.44 0.16 -9.13
CA LEU A 137 -9.99 1.52 -9.14
C LEU A 137 -11.44 1.58 -8.65
N LYS A 138 -12.23 0.53 -8.89
CA LYS A 138 -13.61 0.42 -8.39
C LYS A 138 -13.68 0.38 -6.85
N ALA A 139 -12.61 -0.06 -6.19
CA ALA A 139 -12.51 -0.15 -4.73
C ALA A 139 -11.58 0.94 -4.15
N LEU A 140 -11.14 1.90 -4.97
CA LEU A 140 -10.34 3.03 -4.55
C LEU A 140 -11.28 4.14 -4.07
N GLY A 141 -11.15 4.56 -2.82
CA GLY A 141 -11.93 5.68 -2.29
C GLY A 141 -11.39 7.02 -2.80
N GLY A 142 -10.07 7.18 -2.74
CA GLY A 142 -9.39 8.43 -3.06
C GLY A 142 -7.89 8.36 -2.83
N ILE A 143 -7.21 9.39 -3.29
CA ILE A 143 -5.76 9.56 -3.10
C ILE A 143 -5.54 10.97 -2.57
N HIS A 144 -4.89 11.06 -1.41
CA HIS A 144 -4.57 12.31 -0.75
C HIS A 144 -3.06 12.46 -0.63
N GLN A 145 -2.57 13.69 -0.63
CA GLN A 145 -1.20 13.95 -0.22
C GLN A 145 -1.09 13.73 1.29
N LEU A 146 0.01 13.15 1.74
CA LEU A 146 0.26 12.94 3.16
C LEU A 146 0.38 14.29 3.87
N GLY A 147 -0.47 14.49 4.88
CA GLY A 147 -0.43 15.63 5.78
C GLY A 147 0.11 15.27 7.17
N GLU A 148 -0.22 16.08 8.16
CA GLU A 148 0.13 15.82 9.55
C GLU A 148 -0.64 14.60 10.10
N VAL A 149 0.11 13.62 10.61
CA VAL A 149 -0.44 12.39 11.18
C VAL A 149 -0.27 12.42 12.70
N ASN A 150 -1.40 12.41 13.40
CA ASN A 150 -1.43 12.36 14.86
C ASN A 150 -1.31 10.92 15.34
N HIS A 151 -0.18 10.57 15.96
CA HIS A 151 0.04 9.23 16.48
C HIS A 151 -0.83 8.94 17.72
N LEU A 152 -1.37 7.73 17.81
CA LEU A 152 -2.19 7.28 18.93
C LEU A 152 -1.51 6.12 19.66
N PHE A 153 -1.36 6.26 20.98
CA PHE A 153 -0.79 5.21 21.84
C PHE A 153 -1.78 4.06 22.06
N GLY A 154 -1.25 2.85 22.27
CA GLY A 154 -2.05 1.65 22.56
C GLY A 154 -2.73 1.04 21.33
N LYS A 155 -2.46 1.56 20.13
CA LYS A 155 -2.88 0.95 18.86
C LYS A 155 -1.82 -0.05 18.35
N PRO A 156 -2.22 -0.98 17.46
CA PRO A 156 -1.28 -1.88 16.83
C PRO A 156 -0.16 -1.13 16.09
N LYS A 157 0.97 -1.80 15.97
CA LYS A 157 2.20 -1.24 15.40
C LYS A 157 2.06 -0.72 13.96
N TRP A 158 1.21 -1.34 13.16
CA TRP A 158 0.90 -0.91 11.79
C TRP A 158 0.01 0.34 11.73
N PHE A 159 -0.62 0.75 12.84
CA PHE A 159 -1.41 1.96 12.89
C PHE A 159 -0.48 3.16 13.10
N LYS A 160 -0.29 3.98 12.06
CA LYS A 160 0.60 5.14 12.13
C LYS A 160 -0.06 6.30 12.90
N GLY A 161 -1.37 6.49 12.74
CA GLY A 161 -2.07 7.58 13.41
C GLY A 161 -3.36 7.98 12.71
N VAL A 162 -3.81 9.21 12.96
CA VAL A 162 -4.99 9.80 12.31
C VAL A 162 -4.59 11.09 11.61
N MET A 163 -4.94 11.21 10.33
CA MET A 163 -4.76 12.41 9.52
C MET A 163 -6.11 13.09 9.35
N LEU A 164 -6.15 14.41 9.53
CA LEU A 164 -7.34 15.21 9.22
C LEU A 164 -7.22 15.70 7.78
N ASN A 165 -8.14 15.28 6.92
CA ASN A 165 -8.24 15.77 5.55
C ASN A 165 -9.53 16.56 5.39
N ARG A 166 -9.41 17.90 5.28
CA ARG A 166 -10.55 18.82 5.30
C ARG A 166 -11.37 18.67 6.59
N GLU A 167 -12.51 17.99 6.53
CA GLU A 167 -13.40 17.74 7.67
C GLU A 167 -13.49 16.24 8.02
N GLU A 168 -12.78 15.38 7.28
CA GLU A 168 -12.79 13.93 7.45
C GLU A 168 -11.55 13.43 8.21
N LYS A 169 -11.76 12.47 9.12
CA LYS A 169 -10.70 11.87 9.93
C LYS A 169 -10.31 10.52 9.32
N LEU A 170 -9.13 10.49 8.68
CA LEU A 170 -8.61 9.30 8.05
C LEU A 170 -7.64 8.57 8.98
N ASN A 171 -7.90 7.29 9.23
CA ASN A 171 -7.01 6.40 9.95
C ASN A 171 -5.86 5.96 9.02
N VAL A 172 -4.63 6.22 9.44
CA VAL A 172 -3.43 6.02 8.63
C VAL A 172 -2.76 4.70 9.01
N VAL A 173 -2.60 3.84 8.01
CA VAL A 173 -1.94 2.54 8.12
C VAL A 173 -0.56 2.61 7.48
N ASP A 174 0.45 2.15 8.23
CA ASP A 174 1.79 1.92 7.72
C ASP A 174 1.82 0.67 6.84
N THR A 175 1.74 0.90 5.52
CA THR A 175 1.62 -0.17 4.54
C THR A 175 2.87 -1.03 4.45
N ALA A 176 4.08 -0.46 4.62
CA ALA A 176 5.31 -1.25 4.63
C ALA A 176 5.30 -2.24 5.79
N ARG A 177 4.92 -1.77 6.98
CA ARG A 177 4.81 -2.59 8.17
C ARG A 177 3.70 -3.63 8.08
N TRP A 178 2.57 -3.26 7.46
CA TRP A 178 1.47 -4.18 7.24
C TRP A 178 1.85 -5.33 6.30
N VAL A 179 2.44 -5.00 5.15
CA VAL A 179 2.69 -6.00 4.10
C VAL A 179 3.93 -6.85 4.42
N MET A 180 4.99 -6.26 4.97
CA MET A 180 6.25 -6.94 5.28
C MET A 180 6.71 -6.69 6.72
N PRO A 181 5.96 -7.13 7.75
CA PRO A 181 6.33 -6.89 9.15
C PRO A 181 7.69 -7.52 9.51
N GLU A 182 8.11 -8.57 8.82
CA GLU A 182 9.38 -9.27 9.05
C GLU A 182 10.61 -8.55 8.50
N LYS A 183 10.44 -7.69 7.49
CA LYS A 183 11.53 -6.92 6.86
C LYS A 183 11.58 -5.48 7.37
N TYR A 184 10.63 -5.10 8.23
CA TYR A 184 10.51 -3.76 8.75
C TYR A 184 11.50 -3.56 9.90
N ASP A 185 12.63 -2.92 9.61
CA ASP A 185 13.64 -2.50 10.58
C ASP A 185 13.70 -0.97 10.72
N ASP A 186 14.38 -0.49 11.76
CA ASP A 186 14.46 0.96 12.05
C ASP A 186 15.15 1.74 10.91
N LYS A 187 16.02 1.07 10.14
CA LYS A 187 16.69 1.64 8.98
C LYS A 187 15.73 1.83 7.82
N LEU A 188 14.89 0.82 7.53
CA LEU A 188 13.85 0.91 6.53
C LEU A 188 12.89 2.02 6.92
N GLU A 189 12.39 2.04 8.16
CA GLU A 189 11.49 3.11 8.65
C GLU A 189 12.08 4.51 8.40
N ALA A 190 13.37 4.71 8.68
CA ALA A 190 14.04 5.99 8.44
C ALA A 190 14.25 6.33 6.96
N SER A 191 14.24 5.33 6.07
CA SER A 191 14.41 5.51 4.62
C SER A 191 13.11 5.73 3.85
N LEU A 192 11.96 5.40 4.45
CA LEU A 192 10.66 5.50 3.80
C LEU A 192 10.23 6.96 3.66
N ASP A 193 9.89 7.35 2.44
CA ASP A 193 9.38 8.68 2.13
C ASP A 193 7.92 8.58 1.67
N TYR A 194 7.02 8.48 2.65
CA TYR A 194 5.59 8.43 2.39
C TYR A 194 5.07 9.79 1.92
N GLN A 195 4.52 9.84 0.70
CA GLN A 195 4.01 11.08 0.10
C GLN A 195 2.50 11.07 -0.09
N TYR A 196 1.90 9.88 -0.13
CA TYR A 196 0.49 9.70 -0.46
C TYR A 196 -0.23 8.84 0.57
N LEU A 197 -1.52 9.10 0.73
CA LEU A 197 -2.47 8.29 1.49
C LEU A 197 -3.58 7.82 0.54
N ILE A 198 -3.68 6.51 0.34
CA ILE A 198 -4.65 5.88 -0.55
C ILE A 198 -5.81 5.34 0.29
N THR A 199 -7.00 5.90 0.14
CA THR A 199 -8.20 5.44 0.87
C THR A 199 -8.90 4.31 0.15
N LEU A 200 -9.50 3.41 0.93
CA LEU A 200 -10.04 2.13 0.47
C LEU A 200 -11.57 2.13 0.54
N GLY A 201 -12.23 2.10 -0.62
CA GLY A 201 -13.69 2.20 -0.75
C GLY A 201 -14.25 3.41 0.00
N ASP A 202 -15.36 3.21 0.70
CA ASP A 202 -15.99 4.23 1.55
C ASP A 202 -15.47 4.22 3.01
N SER A 203 -14.38 3.50 3.27
CA SER A 203 -13.83 3.38 4.62
C SER A 203 -13.01 4.62 5.01
N GLN A 204 -12.86 4.82 6.31
CA GLN A 204 -11.97 5.85 6.86
C GLN A 204 -10.50 5.38 6.90
N TRP A 205 -10.16 4.25 6.28
CA TRP A 205 -8.81 3.70 6.29
C TRP A 205 -8.01 4.15 5.08
N GLY A 206 -6.78 4.59 5.34
CA GLY A 206 -5.81 5.02 4.33
C GLY A 206 -4.51 4.24 4.43
N LEU A 207 -4.02 3.77 3.29
CA LEU A 207 -2.73 3.12 3.12
C LEU A 207 -1.65 4.15 2.74
N LEU A 208 -0.54 4.15 3.48
CA LEU A 208 0.60 4.99 3.14
C LEU A 208 1.32 4.47 1.89
N ALA A 209 1.58 5.37 0.95
CA ALA A 209 2.29 5.10 -0.29
C ALA A 209 3.42 6.11 -0.52
N GLU A 210 4.55 5.65 -1.05
CA GLU A 210 5.67 6.53 -1.42
C GLU A 210 5.44 7.15 -2.79
N LYS A 211 5.05 6.31 -3.78
CA LYS A 211 4.88 6.74 -5.16
C LYS A 211 3.66 6.11 -5.81
N LEU A 212 2.97 6.89 -6.63
CA LEU A 212 1.94 6.41 -7.56
C LEU A 212 2.59 6.15 -8.92
N ILE A 213 2.37 4.97 -9.49
CA ILE A 213 3.03 4.56 -10.73
C ILE A 213 2.12 4.87 -11.92
N ASN A 214 1.13 4.02 -12.18
CA ASN A 214 0.16 4.20 -13.24
C ASN A 214 -1.08 3.34 -12.97
N ASN A 215 -2.15 3.56 -13.73
CA ASN A 215 -3.26 2.62 -13.81
C ASN A 215 -3.09 1.73 -15.06
N ILE A 216 -3.44 0.45 -14.94
CA ILE A 216 -3.41 -0.51 -16.04
C ILE A 216 -4.74 -1.26 -16.05
N THR A 217 -5.28 -1.50 -17.25
CA THR A 217 -6.41 -2.41 -17.45
C THR A 217 -5.92 -3.86 -17.39
N LEU A 218 -6.52 -4.64 -16.51
CA LEU A 218 -6.23 -6.04 -16.27
C LEU A 218 -7.47 -6.87 -16.56
N SER A 219 -7.25 -8.07 -17.09
CA SER A 219 -8.24 -9.14 -17.17
C SER A 219 -8.07 -10.12 -16.03
N LYS A 220 -9.10 -10.92 -15.76
CA LYS A 220 -9.04 -12.01 -14.76
C LYS A 220 -7.90 -12.99 -15.02
N GLU A 221 -7.50 -13.17 -16.27
CA GLU A 221 -6.43 -14.08 -16.66
C GLU A 221 -5.02 -13.53 -16.34
N ASP A 222 -4.86 -12.21 -16.20
CA ASP A 222 -3.59 -11.56 -15.89
C ASP A 222 -3.21 -11.73 -14.41
N VAL A 223 -4.17 -12.18 -13.60
CA VAL A 223 -4.01 -12.37 -12.17
C VAL A 223 -3.98 -13.85 -11.84
N LYS A 224 -2.95 -14.26 -11.12
CA LYS A 224 -2.92 -15.56 -10.44
C LYS A 224 -3.68 -15.44 -9.13
N TRP A 225 -4.97 -15.77 -9.17
CA TRP A 225 -5.87 -15.77 -8.01
C TRP A 225 -5.48 -16.80 -6.97
N ARG A 226 -5.78 -16.50 -5.71
CA ARG A 226 -5.56 -17.41 -4.59
C ARG A 226 -6.85 -18.18 -4.32
N THR A 227 -6.76 -19.51 -4.28
CA THR A 227 -7.91 -20.40 -4.06
C THR A 227 -8.07 -20.86 -2.62
N ASN A 228 -7.02 -20.76 -1.80
CA ASN A 228 -7.06 -21.18 -0.40
C ASN A 228 -7.17 -19.97 0.54
N LYS A 229 -7.91 -20.13 1.65
CA LYS A 229 -7.89 -19.23 2.82
C LYS A 229 -6.47 -19.20 3.38
N SER A 230 -5.68 -18.28 2.84
CA SER A 230 -4.28 -18.10 3.17
C SER A 230 -4.13 -17.40 4.50
N LYS A 231 -2.95 -17.55 5.12
CA LYS A 231 -2.34 -16.64 6.10
C LYS A 231 -2.32 -15.14 5.74
N ARG A 232 -2.98 -14.65 4.69
CA ARG A 232 -2.95 -13.24 4.23
C ARG A 232 -4.24 -12.98 3.45
N PRO A 233 -5.37 -12.73 4.13
CA PRO A 233 -6.67 -12.62 3.48
C PRO A 233 -6.83 -11.33 2.67
N TRP A 234 -6.04 -10.29 2.96
CA TRP A 234 -5.99 -9.04 2.20
C TRP A 234 -5.36 -9.17 0.78
N LEU A 235 -4.80 -10.33 0.42
CA LEU A 235 -4.14 -10.54 -0.88
C LEU A 235 -5.06 -11.33 -1.81
N ALA A 236 -5.67 -10.67 -2.79
CA ALA A 236 -6.55 -11.30 -3.78
C ALA A 236 -5.77 -12.23 -4.74
N GLY A 237 -4.59 -11.78 -5.18
CA GLY A 237 -3.81 -12.47 -6.20
C GLY A 237 -2.46 -11.82 -6.49
N VAL A 238 -1.75 -12.38 -7.45
CA VAL A 238 -0.49 -11.83 -7.97
C VAL A 238 -0.65 -11.54 -9.45
N ILE A 239 -0.35 -10.32 -9.87
CA ILE A 239 -0.41 -9.91 -11.28
C ILE A 239 0.82 -10.46 -11.99
N LYS A 240 0.61 -11.23 -13.07
CA LYS A 240 1.67 -12.02 -13.73
C LYS A 240 2.71 -11.13 -14.41
N GLU A 241 2.30 -10.08 -15.12
CA GLU A 241 3.21 -9.24 -15.90
C GLU A 241 4.16 -8.41 -15.03
N LYS A 242 3.64 -7.88 -13.91
CA LYS A 242 4.37 -6.99 -13.01
C LYS A 242 4.90 -7.68 -11.76
N MET A 243 4.53 -8.95 -11.55
CA MET A 243 4.89 -9.75 -10.38
C MET A 243 4.57 -9.06 -9.04
N CYS A 244 3.48 -8.29 -9.02
CA CYS A 244 3.06 -7.50 -7.87
C CYS A 244 1.79 -8.05 -7.22
N ALA A 245 1.58 -7.70 -5.97
CA ALA A 245 0.42 -8.15 -5.21
C ALA A 245 -0.82 -7.30 -5.53
N LEU A 246 -1.95 -7.97 -5.80
CA LEU A 246 -3.26 -7.36 -5.94
C LEU A 246 -3.99 -7.40 -4.59
N ILE A 247 -4.36 -6.24 -4.07
CA ILE A 247 -5.01 -6.09 -2.78
C ILE A 247 -6.50 -6.44 -2.91
N ASP A 248 -6.97 -7.27 -1.98
CA ASP A 248 -8.38 -7.49 -1.69
C ASP A 248 -8.84 -6.44 -0.68
N VAL A 249 -9.56 -5.44 -1.16
CA VAL A 249 -9.94 -4.27 -0.36
C VAL A 249 -10.95 -4.63 0.72
N ASP A 250 -11.93 -5.49 0.42
CA ASP A 250 -12.97 -5.87 1.38
C ASP A 250 -12.38 -6.62 2.56
N ASN A 251 -11.57 -7.65 2.28
CA ASN A 251 -10.90 -8.41 3.32
C ASN A 251 -9.90 -7.56 4.09
N LEU A 252 -9.21 -6.62 3.44
CA LEU A 252 -8.30 -5.70 4.11
C LEU A 252 -9.06 -4.79 5.09
N ASN A 253 -10.18 -4.20 4.67
CA ASN A 253 -11.01 -3.35 5.53
C ASN A 253 -11.52 -4.12 6.75
N ILE A 254 -11.98 -5.36 6.58
CA ILE A 254 -12.42 -6.22 7.68
C ILE A 254 -11.29 -6.46 8.69
N LEU A 255 -10.06 -6.70 8.22
CA LEU A 255 -8.92 -6.88 9.12
C LEU A 255 -8.60 -5.60 9.89
N LEU A 256 -8.61 -4.45 9.22
CA LEU A 256 -8.29 -3.15 9.83
C LEU A 256 -9.33 -2.75 10.89
N GLU A 257 -10.62 -2.97 10.61
CA GLU A 257 -11.70 -2.72 11.56
C GLU A 257 -11.61 -3.59 12.81
N LYS A 258 -11.24 -4.86 12.64
CA LYS A 258 -11.02 -5.79 13.76
C LYS A 258 -9.69 -5.56 14.48
N GLY A 259 -8.84 -4.68 13.97
CA GLY A 259 -7.51 -4.41 14.53
C GLY A 259 -6.56 -5.60 14.42
N LEU A 260 -6.80 -6.51 13.48
CA LEU A 260 -5.98 -7.71 13.27
C LEU A 260 -4.72 -7.38 12.45
N ASP A 261 -3.70 -8.22 12.59
CA ASP A 261 -2.50 -8.11 11.77
C ASP A 261 -2.72 -8.73 10.38
N SER A 262 -1.85 -8.38 9.43
CA SER A 262 -1.90 -8.81 8.03
C SER A 262 -1.84 -10.33 7.79
N ARG A 263 -1.64 -11.13 8.85
CA ARG A 263 -1.46 -12.59 8.77
C ARG A 263 -2.57 -13.43 9.43
N GLN A 264 -3.48 -12.79 10.15
CA GLN A 264 -4.54 -13.41 10.94
C GLN A 264 -5.86 -13.40 10.16
#